data_AF-A0A8X6WVD5-F1
#
_entry.id   AF-A0A8X6WVD5-F1
#
_cell.length_a   1.000
_cell.length_b   1.000
_cell.length_c   1.000
_cell.angle_alpha   90.00
_cell.angle_beta   90.00
_cell.angle_gamma   90.00
#
_symmetry.space_group_name_H-M   'P 1'
#
loop_
_entity.id
_entity.type
_entity.pdbx_description
1 polymer ?
#
loop_
_entity_poly.entity_id
_entity_poly.type
_entity_poly.pdbx_seq_one_letter_code
_entity_poly.pdbx_strand_id
1 'polypeptide(L)'
;MREIINDKGRTAPTLCASLAVHDINIPDLWSLETIGILDANQNLSNAAEEEIARDQFLSSLTRKENGCYCVGLPWLGRSVELPSNYQVAEKRLFGITRRLGSLRKYEEYDGVFKEWLEEGVIEMVPDHELNSKGHYLPHHPVFKPDSVTTKIRPVFDASSKGYVAQKLSKSFYVDNCVTSVDNERELVDFVKCSTKILADAKMDLRLWTYGPVGEAVRSALDGLNAESTSDNIVPVLGIMWDRKGDTLYLECKTVLFQKTCLREVLSLTQGMFDPLGFLTPVLLTAKLLLQEMWACGVGWDTPLTENVKRKFLKWYNGLEVLNELRILRRMGFGDRNFWSLHVFCDASQHAYATVIFL
;
A
#
# COMPACT_ATOMS: atom_id res chain seq x y z
N MET A 1 13.79 -27.23 -19.69
CA MET A 1 13.37 -25.92 -20.22
C MET A 1 12.91 -26.14 -21.66
N ARG A 2 11.61 -26.41 -21.88
CA ARG A 2 11.04 -26.52 -23.24
C ARG A 2 10.64 -25.11 -23.66
N GLU A 3 11.09 -24.72 -24.85
CA GLU A 3 10.69 -23.48 -25.52
C GLU A 3 9.17 -23.35 -25.58
N ILE A 4 8.65 -22.20 -25.16
CA ILE A 4 7.34 -21.74 -25.60
C ILE A 4 7.60 -20.63 -26.61
N ILE A 5 7.67 -21.05 -27.88
CA ILE A 5 7.51 -20.14 -29.02
C ILE A 5 6.05 -19.67 -28.97
N ASN A 6 5.83 -18.41 -28.59
CA ASN A 6 4.52 -17.80 -28.68
C ASN A 6 4.40 -17.14 -30.06
N ASP A 7 3.89 -17.90 -31.02
CA ASP A 7 3.40 -17.38 -32.29
C ASP A 7 2.04 -16.70 -32.05
N LYS A 8 1.85 -15.54 -32.69
CA LYS A 8 0.69 -14.61 -32.66
C LYS A 8 0.77 -13.47 -31.63
N GLY A 9 0.98 -12.27 -32.17
CA GLY A 9 1.03 -11.00 -31.45
C GLY A 9 -0.18 -10.71 -30.56
N ARG A 10 -0.06 -11.08 -29.29
CA ARG A 10 -0.86 -10.59 -28.17
C ARG A 10 0.07 -10.33 -26.99
N THR A 11 -0.16 -9.19 -26.35
CA THR A 11 0.42 -8.62 -25.13
C THR A 11 1.35 -9.56 -24.33
N ALA A 12 2.60 -9.11 -24.14
CA ALA A 12 3.61 -9.81 -23.37
C ALA A 12 3.11 -10.16 -21.96
N PRO A 13 3.24 -11.43 -21.51
CA PRO A 13 2.96 -11.79 -20.13
C PRO A 13 3.92 -11.02 -19.22
N THR A 14 3.38 -10.30 -18.23
CA THR A 14 4.23 -9.58 -17.28
C THR A 14 4.74 -10.56 -16.23
N LEU A 15 6.06 -10.78 -16.23
CA LEU A 15 6.75 -11.72 -15.37
C LEU A 15 7.11 -11.04 -14.04
N CYS A 16 6.54 -11.50 -12.93
CA CYS A 16 7.03 -11.18 -11.60
C CYS A 16 7.64 -12.43 -10.98
N ALA A 17 8.97 -12.46 -10.85
CA ALA A 17 9.69 -13.52 -10.16
C ALA A 17 10.06 -13.01 -8.77
N SER A 18 9.72 -13.76 -7.72
CA SER A 18 10.17 -13.49 -6.35
C SER A 18 10.75 -14.79 -5.79
N LEU A 19 12.00 -14.75 -5.31
CA LEU A 19 12.55 -15.85 -4.52
C LEU A 19 12.44 -15.48 -3.04
N ALA A 20 11.55 -16.16 -2.34
CA ALA A 20 11.43 -16.08 -0.90
C ALA A 20 12.26 -17.20 -0.26
N VAL A 21 13.11 -16.84 0.72
CA VAL A 21 13.78 -17.83 1.60
C VAL A 21 12.94 -18.11 2.86
N HIS A 22 11.93 -17.28 3.16
CA HIS A 22 10.92 -17.49 4.21
C HIS A 22 9.62 -16.74 3.88
N ASP A 23 8.51 -17.07 4.57
CA ASP A 23 7.22 -16.36 4.45
C ASP A 23 7.41 -14.87 4.78
N ILE A 24 7.26 -14.00 3.79
CA ILE A 24 7.42 -12.55 3.95
C ILE A 24 6.04 -11.89 3.89
N ASN A 25 5.61 -11.27 5.00
CA ASN A 25 4.69 -10.16 4.96
C ASN A 25 5.53 -8.89 4.69
N ILE A 26 5.08 -8.01 3.80
CA ILE A 26 5.83 -6.78 3.43
C ILE A 26 6.25 -5.90 4.64
N PRO A 27 5.49 -5.84 5.75
CA PRO A 27 5.94 -5.19 6.99
C PRO A 27 7.12 -5.88 7.69
N ASP A 28 7.34 -7.18 7.48
CA ASP A 28 8.42 -7.95 8.12
C ASP A 28 9.79 -7.60 7.56
N LEU A 29 9.85 -7.03 6.35
CA LEU A 29 11.09 -6.60 5.73
C LEU A 29 11.74 -5.42 6.46
N TRP A 30 10.97 -4.72 7.32
CA TRP A 30 11.36 -3.45 7.94
C TRP A 30 10.86 -3.28 9.38
N SER A 31 10.58 -4.36 10.12
CA SER A 31 10.38 -4.21 11.56
C SER A 31 11.70 -3.79 12.22
N LEU A 32 11.91 -2.48 12.36
CA LEU A 32 12.85 -1.94 13.33
C LEU A 32 12.40 -2.40 14.71
N GLU A 33 13.31 -2.98 15.50
CA GLU A 33 13.14 -3.19 16.94
C GLU A 33 12.93 -1.82 17.61
N THR A 34 11.70 -1.33 17.57
CA THR A 34 11.27 -0.16 18.32
C THR A 34 10.60 -0.68 19.57
N ILE A 35 11.40 -0.80 20.63
CA ILE A 35 10.92 -0.95 22.00
C ILE A 35 10.22 0.35 22.37
N GLY A 36 8.93 0.46 22.00
CA GLY A 36 7.89 1.18 22.74
C GLY A 36 8.17 2.61 23.22
N ILE A 37 8.82 3.49 22.45
CA ILE A 37 8.88 4.93 22.79
C ILE A 37 8.29 5.74 21.64
N LEU A 38 7.08 6.26 21.87
CA LEU A 38 6.48 7.34 21.09
C LEU A 38 6.49 8.59 21.98
N ASP A 39 7.11 9.66 21.49
CA ASP A 39 7.07 10.97 22.17
C ASP A 39 5.64 11.52 22.12
N ALA A 40 5.05 11.67 23.30
CA ALA A 40 3.79 12.39 23.50
C ALA A 40 4.06 13.89 23.49
N ASN A 41 4.05 14.53 22.32
CA ASN A 41 4.19 15.99 22.25
C ASN A 41 3.26 16.60 21.21
N GLN A 42 2.03 16.88 21.65
CA GLN A 42 1.29 18.16 21.52
C GLN A 42 -0.18 17.93 21.90
N ASN A 43 -0.46 17.79 23.20
CA ASN A 43 -1.83 17.90 23.71
C ASN A 43 -1.86 18.91 24.85
N LEU A 44 -2.99 19.61 24.97
CA LEU A 44 -3.36 20.36 26.17
C LEU A 44 -3.19 19.41 27.38
N SER A 45 -2.82 19.94 28.56
CA SER A 45 -2.82 19.09 29.76
C SER A 45 -4.19 18.44 29.93
N ASN A 46 -4.26 17.16 30.32
CA ASN A 46 -5.53 16.42 30.51
C ASN A 46 -6.59 17.24 31.28
N ALA A 47 -6.17 18.02 32.29
CA ALA A 47 -7.06 18.90 33.06
C ALA A 47 -7.75 20.00 32.22
N ALA A 48 -7.05 20.58 31.24
CA ALA A 48 -7.59 21.61 30.35
C ALA A 48 -8.55 21.00 29.31
N GLU A 49 -8.28 19.77 28.86
CA GLU A 49 -9.19 19.03 27.97
C GLU A 49 -10.49 18.64 28.70
N GLU A 50 -10.39 18.21 29.96
CA GLU A 50 -11.54 17.93 30.82
C GLU A 50 -12.39 19.17 31.09
N GLU A 51 -11.76 20.33 31.32
CA GLU A 51 -12.47 21.60 31.54
C GLU A 51 -13.25 22.03 30.29
N ILE A 52 -12.62 21.98 29.10
CA ILE A 52 -13.28 22.27 27.82
C ILE A 52 -14.45 21.31 27.57
N ALA A 53 -14.25 20.01 27.79
CA ALA A 53 -15.29 19.00 27.60
C ALA A 53 -16.47 19.21 28.55
N ARG A 54 -16.20 19.55 29.82
CA ARG A 54 -17.22 19.83 30.83
C ARG A 54 -18.04 21.07 30.48
N ASP A 55 -17.37 22.15 30.06
CA ASP A 55 -18.05 23.40 29.71
C ASP A 55 -18.93 23.22 28.47
N GLN A 56 -18.48 22.44 27.48
CA GLN A 56 -19.31 22.04 26.34
C GLN A 56 -20.49 21.14 26.72
N PHE A 57 -20.28 20.18 27.61
CA PHE A 57 -21.34 19.33 28.13
C PHE A 57 -22.44 20.18 28.79
N LEU A 58 -22.05 21.08 29.69
CA LEU A 58 -23.00 21.92 30.43
C LEU A 58 -23.72 22.91 29.51
N SER A 59 -23.00 23.53 28.57
CA SER A 59 -23.60 24.52 27.65
C SER A 59 -24.53 23.90 26.61
N SER A 60 -24.32 22.64 26.23
CA SER A 60 -25.18 21.94 25.26
C SER A 60 -26.24 21.04 25.89
N LEU A 61 -26.26 20.91 27.22
CA LEU A 61 -27.24 20.12 27.95
C LEU A 61 -28.62 20.78 27.89
N THR A 62 -29.54 20.12 27.20
CA THR A 62 -30.95 20.51 27.09
C THR A 62 -31.84 19.38 27.57
N ARG A 63 -33.00 19.71 28.12
CA ARG A 63 -34.01 18.71 28.51
C ARG A 63 -35.19 18.82 27.56
N LYS A 64 -35.46 17.72 26.85
CA LYS A 64 -36.63 17.60 25.96
C LYS A 64 -37.92 17.48 26.78
N GLU A 65 -39.05 17.81 26.15
CA GLU A 65 -40.38 17.77 26.79
C GLU A 65 -40.76 16.37 27.29
N ASN A 66 -40.26 15.32 26.64
CA ASN A 66 -40.43 13.92 27.07
C ASN A 66 -39.57 13.53 28.29
N GLY A 67 -38.84 14.48 28.87
CA GLY A 67 -37.99 14.27 30.05
C GLY A 67 -36.57 13.78 29.75
N CYS A 68 -36.24 13.48 28.48
CA CYS A 68 -34.91 13.04 28.07
C CYS A 68 -33.92 14.20 28.04
N TYR A 69 -32.69 13.97 28.49
CA TYR A 69 -31.59 14.90 28.31
C TYR A 69 -30.97 14.72 26.93
N CYS A 70 -30.61 15.83 26.29
CA CYS A 70 -29.87 15.89 25.05
C CYS A 70 -28.64 16.75 25.27
N VAL A 71 -27.51 16.26 24.79
CA VAL A 71 -26.22 16.95 24.91
C VAL A 71 -25.53 16.91 23.57
N GLY A 72 -24.81 17.97 23.24
CA GLY A 72 -23.94 18.00 22.07
C GLY A 72 -22.78 17.03 22.24
N LEU A 73 -22.17 16.60 21.12
CA LEU A 73 -20.95 15.81 21.18
C LEU A 73 -19.82 16.66 21.82
N PRO A 74 -19.07 16.10 22.79
CA PRO A 74 -17.99 16.82 23.46
C PRO A 74 -16.78 16.89 22.53
N TRP A 75 -16.52 18.07 21.97
CA TRP A 75 -15.35 18.37 21.17
C TRP A 75 -14.27 19.02 22.04
N LEU A 76 -13.00 18.66 21.84
CA LEU A 76 -11.88 19.23 22.61
C LEU A 76 -11.49 20.66 22.14
N GLY A 77 -12.47 21.52 21.85
CA GLY A 77 -12.26 22.91 21.39
C GLY A 77 -11.68 23.04 19.98
N ARG A 78 -11.48 21.92 19.27
CA ARG A 78 -10.97 21.88 17.89
C ARG A 78 -12.15 21.66 16.95
N SER A 79 -12.31 22.49 15.91
CA SER A 79 -13.25 22.19 14.83
C SER A 79 -12.72 20.98 14.06
N VAL A 80 -13.35 19.81 14.23
CA VAL A 80 -12.97 18.59 13.53
C VAL A 80 -13.85 18.45 12.31
N GLU A 81 -13.37 18.88 11.14
CA GLU A 81 -13.95 18.41 9.88
C GLU A 81 -13.58 16.93 9.72
N LEU A 82 -14.54 16.02 9.95
CA LEU A 82 -14.34 14.60 9.69
C LEU A 82 -14.26 14.37 8.17
N PRO A 83 -13.16 13.82 7.63
CA PRO A 83 -13.09 13.48 6.23
C PRO A 83 -14.08 12.34 5.92
N SER A 84 -14.67 12.37 4.72
CA SER A 84 -15.57 11.30 4.32
C SER A 84 -14.82 9.97 4.18
N ASN A 85 -15.45 8.89 4.65
CA ASN A 85 -15.01 7.51 4.49
C ASN A 85 -16.02 6.69 3.65
N TYR A 86 -16.88 7.35 2.87
CA TYR A 86 -17.96 6.72 2.10
C TYR A 86 -17.53 5.47 1.33
N GLN A 87 -16.47 5.58 0.52
CA GLN A 87 -15.96 4.47 -0.29
C GLN A 87 -15.57 3.24 0.54
N VAL A 88 -15.06 3.46 1.77
CA VAL A 88 -14.70 2.38 2.69
C VAL A 88 -15.96 1.75 3.29
N ALA A 89 -16.90 2.59 3.72
CA ALA A 89 -18.17 2.15 4.29
C ALA A 89 -19.01 1.35 3.27
N GLU A 90 -19.13 1.86 2.04
CA GLU A 90 -19.85 1.23 0.95
C GLU A 90 -19.26 -0.14 0.57
N LYS A 91 -17.93 -0.24 0.38
CA LYS A 91 -17.26 -1.52 0.10
C LYS A 91 -17.48 -2.54 1.21
N ARG A 92 -17.41 -2.12 2.48
CA ARG A 92 -17.68 -2.98 3.64
C ARG A 92 -19.14 -3.44 3.66
N LEU A 93 -20.08 -2.53 3.39
CA LEU A 93 -21.51 -2.85 3.30
C LEU A 93 -21.76 -3.92 2.23
N PHE A 94 -21.27 -3.74 1.01
CA PHE A 94 -21.40 -4.73 -0.06
C PHE A 94 -20.83 -6.10 0.33
N GLY A 95 -19.64 -6.13 0.92
CA GLY A 95 -19.01 -7.37 1.39
C GLY A 95 -19.85 -8.09 2.46
N ILE A 96 -20.41 -7.32 3.40
CA ILE A 96 -21.26 -7.85 4.48
C ILE A 96 -22.59 -8.34 3.94
N THR A 97 -23.25 -7.60 3.05
CA THR A 97 -24.50 -8.01 2.41
C THR A 97 -24.33 -9.32 1.67
N ARG A 98 -23.23 -9.49 0.91
CA ARG A 98 -22.91 -10.76 0.23
C ARG A 98 -22.73 -11.92 1.22
N ARG A 99 -21.98 -11.69 2.30
CA ARG A 99 -21.76 -12.68 3.37
C ARG A 99 -23.05 -13.05 4.10
N LEU A 100 -23.92 -12.08 4.38
CA LEU A 100 -25.20 -12.31 5.04
C LEU A 100 -26.17 -13.08 4.14
N GLY A 101 -26.15 -12.80 2.84
CA GLY A 101 -26.90 -13.57 1.84
C GLY A 101 -26.49 -15.05 1.82
N SER A 102 -25.19 -15.35 1.84
CA SER A 102 -24.71 -16.74 1.88
C SER A 102 -25.06 -17.45 3.20
N LEU A 103 -25.11 -16.72 4.31
CA LEU A 103 -25.53 -17.22 5.61
C LEU A 103 -27.06 -17.29 5.80
N ARG A 104 -27.84 -16.79 4.83
CA ARG A 104 -29.30 -16.61 4.92
C ARG A 104 -29.75 -15.79 6.14
N LYS A 105 -28.92 -14.85 6.60
CA LYS A 105 -29.20 -13.98 7.76
C LYS A 105 -29.40 -12.51 7.38
N TYR A 106 -29.56 -12.22 6.10
CA TYR A 106 -29.74 -10.85 5.62
C TYR A 106 -31.00 -10.21 6.22
N GLU A 107 -32.16 -10.87 6.07
CA GLU A 107 -33.45 -10.36 6.57
C GLU A 107 -33.46 -10.16 8.09
N GLU A 108 -32.86 -11.08 8.85
CA GLU A 108 -32.75 -10.94 10.31
C GLU A 108 -31.87 -9.75 10.71
N TYR A 109 -30.83 -9.44 9.93
CA TYR A 109 -29.95 -8.30 10.20
C TYR A 109 -30.57 -6.97 9.77
N ASP A 110 -31.19 -6.94 8.60
CA ASP A 110 -31.94 -5.79 8.08
C ASP A 110 -33.14 -5.43 8.98
N GLY A 111 -33.79 -6.45 9.56
CA GLY A 111 -34.85 -6.30 10.56
C GLY A 111 -34.43 -5.44 11.76
N VAL A 112 -33.17 -5.53 12.21
CA VAL A 112 -32.68 -4.68 13.31
C VAL A 112 -32.69 -3.20 12.94
N PHE A 113 -32.31 -2.85 11.70
CA PHE A 113 -32.33 -1.46 11.26
C PHE A 113 -33.75 -0.95 11.01
N LYS A 114 -34.67 -1.82 10.56
CA LYS A 114 -36.10 -1.49 10.45
C LYS A 114 -36.71 -1.18 11.82
N GLU A 115 -36.45 -2.02 12.82
CA GLU A 115 -36.87 -1.76 14.21
C GLU A 115 -36.32 -0.41 14.72
N TRP A 116 -35.02 -0.13 14.50
CA TRP A 116 -34.42 1.15 14.89
C TRP A 116 -35.01 2.36 14.17
N LEU A 117 -35.43 2.18 12.92
CA LEU A 117 -36.13 3.23 12.16
C LEU A 117 -37.53 3.49 12.73
N GLU A 118 -38.27 2.43 13.08
CA GLU A 118 -39.59 2.52 13.71
C GLU A 118 -39.54 3.13 15.12
N GLU A 119 -38.51 2.80 15.90
CA GLU A 119 -38.27 3.36 17.25
C GLU A 119 -37.73 4.80 17.20
N GLY A 120 -37.37 5.32 16.02
CA GLY A 120 -36.78 6.64 15.84
C GLY A 120 -35.35 6.77 16.38
N VAL A 121 -34.63 5.64 16.48
CA VAL A 121 -33.20 5.59 16.83
C VAL A 121 -32.33 6.04 15.65
N ILE A 122 -32.76 5.73 14.43
CA ILE A 122 -32.15 6.17 13.18
C ILE A 122 -33.21 6.82 12.28
N GLU A 123 -32.77 7.61 11.31
CA GLU A 123 -33.64 8.24 10.32
C GLU A 123 -33.07 8.07 8.91
N MET A 124 -33.94 8.18 7.91
CA MET A 124 -33.51 8.21 6.51
C MET A 124 -32.85 9.56 6.22
N VAL A 125 -31.64 9.53 5.68
CA VAL A 125 -30.93 10.75 5.25
C VAL A 125 -31.75 11.41 4.12
N PRO A 126 -32.11 12.70 4.25
CA PRO A 126 -32.86 13.41 3.21
C PRO A 126 -32.11 13.43 1.86
N ASP A 127 -32.84 13.36 0.75
CA ASP A 127 -32.23 13.28 -0.60
C ASP A 127 -31.25 14.42 -0.91
N HIS A 128 -31.53 15.62 -0.41
CA HIS A 128 -30.69 16.80 -0.60
C HIS A 128 -29.39 16.76 0.22
N GLU A 129 -29.31 15.90 1.24
CA GLU A 129 -28.14 15.70 2.09
C GLU A 129 -27.29 14.50 1.67
N LEU A 130 -27.75 13.66 0.73
CA LEU A 130 -27.01 12.49 0.28
C LEU A 130 -25.62 12.83 -0.28
N ASN A 131 -25.45 14.05 -0.82
CA ASN A 131 -24.17 14.57 -1.34
C ASN A 131 -23.47 15.55 -0.39
N SER A 132 -24.01 15.77 0.81
CA SER A 132 -23.39 16.62 1.83
C SER A 132 -22.14 15.96 2.41
N LYS A 133 -21.23 16.77 2.99
CA LYS A 133 -20.08 16.25 3.71
C LYS A 133 -20.56 15.41 4.91
N GLY A 134 -20.34 14.10 4.86
CA GLY A 134 -20.68 13.16 5.92
C GLY A 134 -19.57 12.15 6.19
N HIS A 135 -19.52 11.68 7.44
CA HIS A 135 -18.70 10.55 7.87
C HIS A 135 -19.64 9.38 8.17
N TYR A 136 -19.33 8.22 7.60
CA TYR A 136 -20.16 7.02 7.68
C TYR A 136 -19.61 6.11 8.76
N LEU A 137 -20.48 5.36 9.43
CA LEU A 137 -20.10 4.36 10.42
C LEU A 137 -20.25 2.97 9.79
N PRO A 138 -19.17 2.37 9.24
CA PRO A 138 -19.26 1.00 8.77
C PRO A 138 -19.66 0.09 9.93
N HIS A 139 -20.53 -0.87 9.66
CA HIS A 139 -21.02 -1.79 10.69
C HIS A 139 -20.89 -3.23 10.25
N HIS A 140 -20.85 -4.17 11.21
CA HIS A 140 -20.94 -5.59 10.93
C HIS A 140 -21.80 -6.33 11.96
N PRO A 141 -22.41 -7.47 11.58
CA PRO A 141 -23.19 -8.28 12.51
C PRO A 141 -22.27 -8.97 13.52
N VAL A 142 -22.71 -8.99 14.78
CA VAL A 142 -22.24 -9.93 15.80
C VAL A 142 -23.41 -10.80 16.22
N PHE A 143 -23.28 -12.11 16.02
CA PHE A 143 -24.31 -13.09 16.38
C PHE A 143 -24.13 -13.51 17.83
N LYS A 144 -25.18 -13.34 18.63
CA LYS A 144 -25.22 -13.75 20.03
C LYS A 144 -26.46 -14.63 20.23
N PRO A 145 -26.39 -15.94 19.89
CA PRO A 145 -27.55 -16.83 19.96
C PRO A 145 -28.13 -16.93 21.38
N ASP A 146 -27.29 -16.77 22.40
CA ASP A 146 -27.66 -16.83 23.82
C ASP A 146 -28.17 -15.48 24.38
N SER A 147 -28.22 -14.43 23.56
CA SER A 147 -28.71 -13.12 24.00
C SER A 147 -30.22 -13.12 24.13
N VAL A 148 -30.71 -12.78 25.33
CA VAL A 148 -32.15 -12.74 25.66
C VAL A 148 -32.88 -11.64 24.91
N THR A 149 -32.22 -10.50 24.65
CA THR A 149 -32.85 -9.32 24.02
C THR A 149 -32.72 -9.33 22.50
N THR A 150 -31.48 -9.27 21.97
CA THR A 150 -31.25 -9.21 20.51
C THR A 150 -30.24 -10.27 20.07
N LYS A 151 -30.67 -11.19 19.21
CA LYS A 151 -29.84 -12.32 18.71
C LYS A 151 -28.75 -11.87 17.73
N ILE A 152 -28.90 -10.71 17.11
CA ILE A 152 -27.92 -10.10 16.19
C ILE A 152 -27.72 -8.65 16.59
N ARG A 153 -26.48 -8.19 16.69
CA ARG A 153 -26.16 -6.79 17.02
C ARG A 153 -25.29 -6.17 15.93
N PRO A 154 -25.70 -5.04 15.33
CA PRO A 154 -24.81 -4.20 14.56
C PRO A 154 -23.70 -3.64 15.45
N VAL A 155 -22.44 -3.88 15.08
CA VAL A 155 -21.27 -3.26 15.72
C VAL A 155 -20.68 -2.27 14.73
N PHE A 156 -20.54 -1.02 15.17
CA PHE A 156 -20.04 0.09 14.36
C PHE A 156 -18.55 0.31 14.58
N ASP A 157 -17.80 0.46 13.48
CA ASP A 157 -16.39 0.86 13.49
C ASP A 157 -16.28 2.38 13.38
N ALA A 158 -16.43 3.05 14.53
CA ALA A 158 -16.26 4.50 14.64
C ALA A 158 -14.81 4.97 14.40
N SER A 159 -13.84 4.05 14.39
CA SER A 159 -12.44 4.36 14.10
C SER A 159 -12.10 4.31 12.61
N SER A 160 -13.10 4.04 11.75
CA SER A 160 -12.88 3.82 10.33
C SER A 160 -12.41 5.06 9.59
N LYS A 161 -11.09 5.13 9.40
CA LYS A 161 -10.42 6.22 8.68
C LYS A 161 -10.85 6.26 7.21
N GLY A 162 -10.83 7.44 6.62
CA GLY A 162 -11.02 7.62 5.17
C GLY A 162 -9.98 6.84 4.36
N TYR A 163 -10.33 6.50 3.12
CA TYR A 163 -9.48 5.71 2.20
C TYR A 163 -8.06 6.28 2.08
N VAL A 164 -7.93 7.61 1.91
CA VAL A 164 -6.62 8.26 1.75
C VAL A 164 -5.75 8.09 3.00
N ALA A 165 -6.30 8.27 4.20
CA ALA A 165 -5.52 8.13 5.44
C ALA A 165 -5.02 6.69 5.65
N GLN A 166 -5.85 5.69 5.36
CA GLN A 166 -5.43 4.28 5.42
C GLN A 166 -4.34 3.98 4.40
N LYS A 167 -4.52 4.47 3.16
CA LYS A 167 -3.55 4.27 2.10
C LYS A 167 -2.22 4.97 2.41
N LEU A 168 -2.27 6.24 2.79
CA LEU A 168 -1.11 7.06 3.15
C LEU A 168 -0.26 6.41 4.23
N SER A 169 -0.88 5.83 5.27
CA SER A 169 -0.14 5.12 6.33
C SER A 169 0.69 3.93 5.84
N LYS A 170 0.38 3.40 4.65
CA LYS A 170 1.08 2.28 4.00
C LYS A 170 1.92 2.71 2.81
N SER A 171 1.96 4.01 2.50
CA SER A 171 2.64 4.56 1.33
C SER A 171 4.04 5.06 1.64
N PHE A 172 4.46 5.12 2.90
CA PHE A 172 5.79 5.62 3.27
C PHE A 172 6.86 4.54 3.24
N TYR A 173 7.98 4.87 2.60
CA TYR A 173 9.25 4.20 2.75
C TYR A 173 10.30 5.24 3.14
N VAL A 174 10.73 5.23 4.40
CA VAL A 174 11.60 6.26 4.98
C VAL A 174 11.00 7.65 4.74
N ASP A 175 11.64 8.46 3.90
CA ASP A 175 11.27 9.83 3.52
C ASP A 175 10.35 9.89 2.30
N ASN A 176 10.20 8.79 1.55
CA ASN A 176 9.46 8.75 0.30
C ASN A 176 8.02 8.27 0.49
N CYS A 177 7.03 9.03 0.00
CA CYS A 177 5.64 8.60 -0.12
C CYS A 177 5.38 8.02 -1.52
N VAL A 178 5.32 6.70 -1.64
CA VAL A 178 5.11 5.98 -2.90
C VAL A 178 3.82 5.17 -2.83
N THR A 179 2.92 5.38 -3.80
CA THR A 179 1.66 4.62 -3.87
C THR A 179 1.15 4.48 -5.31
N SER A 180 0.15 3.63 -5.50
CA SER A 180 -0.57 3.48 -6.77
C SER A 180 -2.07 3.62 -6.55
N VAL A 181 -2.78 4.23 -7.48
CA VAL A 181 -4.24 4.41 -7.44
C VAL A 181 -4.87 3.90 -8.73
N ASP A 182 -6.17 3.60 -8.69
CA ASP A 182 -6.86 2.92 -9.78
C ASP A 182 -7.24 3.87 -10.94
N ASN A 183 -7.34 5.17 -10.67
CA ASN A 183 -7.76 6.18 -11.64
C ASN A 183 -7.29 7.59 -11.26
N GLU A 184 -7.45 8.51 -12.21
CA GLU A 184 -7.05 9.92 -12.08
C GLU A 184 -7.79 10.69 -10.98
N ARG A 185 -9.06 10.37 -10.72
CA ARG A 185 -9.82 11.00 -9.64
C ARG A 185 -9.22 10.62 -8.28
N GLU A 186 -8.98 9.33 -8.07
CA GLU A 186 -8.30 8.86 -6.87
C GLU A 186 -6.88 9.44 -6.72
N LEU A 187 -6.18 9.71 -7.82
CA LEU A 187 -4.88 10.39 -7.78
C LEU A 187 -5.02 11.80 -7.21
N VAL A 188 -5.94 12.60 -7.75
CA VAL A 188 -6.19 13.97 -7.30
C VAL A 188 -6.61 13.99 -5.83
N ASP A 189 -7.54 13.10 -5.45
CA ASP A 189 -8.02 12.98 -4.08
C ASP A 189 -6.88 12.56 -3.14
N PHE A 190 -6.06 11.58 -3.53
CA PHE A 190 -4.93 11.12 -2.72
C PHE A 190 -3.91 12.24 -2.51
N VAL A 191 -3.48 12.92 -3.57
CA VAL A 191 -2.48 14.00 -3.47
C VAL A 191 -2.99 15.15 -2.59
N LYS A 192 -4.22 15.63 -2.82
CA LYS A 192 -4.81 16.74 -2.05
C LYS A 192 -4.99 16.37 -0.58
N CYS A 193 -5.63 15.24 -0.31
CA CYS A 193 -5.94 14.85 1.06
C CYS A 193 -4.68 14.46 1.83
N SER A 194 -3.72 13.74 1.24
CA SER A 194 -2.47 13.38 1.92
C SER A 194 -1.61 14.59 2.25
N THR A 195 -1.51 15.55 1.32
CA THR A 195 -0.81 16.81 1.54
C THR A 195 -1.43 17.60 2.69
N LYS A 196 -2.77 17.69 2.75
CA LYS A 196 -3.46 18.33 3.88
C LYS A 196 -3.19 17.62 5.21
N ILE A 197 -3.36 16.29 5.24
CA ILE A 197 -3.17 15.47 6.45
C ILE A 197 -1.77 15.68 7.04
N LEU A 198 -0.73 15.68 6.21
CA LEU A 198 0.64 15.83 6.72
C LEU A 198 1.02 17.29 6.98
N ALA A 199 0.46 18.26 6.24
CA ALA A 199 0.62 19.67 6.57
C ALA A 199 0.07 20.00 7.98
N ASP A 200 -1.05 19.38 8.38
CA ASP A 200 -1.60 19.51 9.75
C ASP A 200 -0.61 18.99 10.80
N ALA A 201 0.19 17.98 10.45
CA ALA A 201 1.29 17.44 11.27
C ALA A 201 2.63 18.16 11.10
N LYS A 202 2.65 19.32 10.41
CA LYS A 202 3.88 20.06 10.06
C LYS A 202 4.89 19.27 9.22
N MET A 203 4.40 18.29 8.46
CA MET A 203 5.16 17.49 7.51
C MET A 203 4.72 17.86 6.08
N ASP A 204 5.49 18.70 5.41
CA ASP A 204 5.14 19.13 4.05
C ASP A 204 5.49 18.04 3.03
N LEU A 205 4.48 17.49 2.35
CA LEU A 205 4.70 16.68 1.15
C LEU A 205 5.05 17.58 -0.04
N ARG A 206 6.10 17.18 -0.75
CA ARG A 206 6.66 17.92 -1.89
C ARG A 206 7.10 16.94 -2.96
N LEU A 207 7.39 17.47 -4.15
CA LEU A 207 7.92 16.73 -5.30
C LEU A 207 6.99 15.61 -5.78
N TRP A 208 5.67 15.90 -5.82
CA TRP A 208 4.73 14.92 -6.34
C TRP A 208 5.05 14.60 -7.80
N THR A 209 5.33 13.32 -8.05
CA THR A 209 5.50 12.75 -9.38
C THR A 209 4.40 11.73 -9.63
N TYR A 210 3.89 11.71 -10.85
CA TYR A 210 2.81 10.83 -11.25
C TYR A 210 3.01 10.36 -12.70
N GLY A 211 2.35 9.25 -13.03
CA GLY A 211 2.38 8.64 -14.35
C GLY A 211 1.64 9.48 -15.41
N PRO A 212 1.32 8.90 -16.56
CA PRO A 212 0.65 9.62 -17.63
C PRO A 212 -0.80 9.92 -17.22
N VAL A 213 -1.15 11.21 -17.20
CA VAL A 213 -2.50 11.70 -16.86
C VAL A 213 -3.01 12.71 -17.89
N GLY A 214 -4.31 12.99 -17.91
CA GLY A 214 -4.92 14.02 -18.73
C GLY A 214 -4.55 15.45 -18.31
N GLU A 215 -4.77 16.41 -19.21
CA GLU A 215 -4.45 17.83 -18.98
C GLU A 215 -5.23 18.43 -17.81
N ALA A 216 -6.51 18.04 -17.67
CA ALA A 216 -7.35 18.49 -16.57
C ALA A 216 -6.78 18.08 -15.19
N VAL A 217 -6.18 16.89 -15.10
CA VAL A 217 -5.56 16.39 -13.87
C VAL A 217 -4.25 17.11 -13.58
N ARG A 218 -3.42 17.35 -14.61
CA ARG A 218 -2.21 18.17 -14.45
C ARG A 218 -2.56 19.55 -13.88
N SER A 219 -3.53 20.23 -14.48
CA SER A 219 -3.97 21.54 -14.00
C SER A 219 -4.57 21.47 -12.58
N ALA A 220 -5.30 20.41 -12.24
CA ALA A 220 -5.88 20.25 -10.90
C ALA A 220 -4.84 19.95 -9.79
N LEU A 221 -3.65 19.48 -10.17
CA LEU A 221 -2.52 19.18 -9.29
C LEU A 221 -1.45 20.29 -9.31
N ASP A 222 -1.54 21.22 -10.25
CA ASP A 222 -0.64 22.34 -10.38
C ASP A 222 -0.70 23.22 -9.11
N GLY A 223 0.47 23.58 -8.58
CA GLY A 223 0.58 24.33 -7.32
C GLY A 223 0.54 23.53 -6.01
N LEU A 224 0.37 22.19 -6.02
CA LEU A 224 0.42 21.34 -4.82
C LEU A 224 1.83 20.82 -4.49
N ASN A 225 2.89 21.62 -4.70
CA ASN A 225 4.28 21.15 -4.71
C ASN A 225 4.53 19.97 -5.67
N ALA A 226 3.69 19.82 -6.70
CA ALA A 226 3.97 18.94 -7.81
C ALA A 226 5.18 19.49 -8.55
N GLU A 227 6.20 18.64 -8.73
CA GLU A 227 7.34 19.05 -9.54
C GLU A 227 6.86 19.13 -10.98
N SER A 228 7.08 20.28 -11.62
CA SER A 228 7.17 20.40 -13.05
C SER A 228 8.47 19.75 -13.53
N THR A 229 8.73 18.49 -13.14
CA THR A 229 9.83 17.73 -13.74
C THR A 229 9.45 17.48 -15.19
N SER A 230 10.05 18.29 -16.06
CA SER A 230 10.19 18.03 -17.49
C SER A 230 10.78 16.65 -17.76
N ASP A 231 11.48 16.10 -16.77
CA ASP A 231 12.13 14.81 -16.83
C ASP A 231 11.11 13.69 -16.80
N ASN A 232 11.08 12.97 -17.92
CA ASN A 232 10.24 11.80 -18.11
C ASN A 232 10.68 10.61 -17.25
N ILE A 233 11.97 10.55 -16.92
CA ILE A 233 12.58 9.46 -16.17
C ILE A 233 12.89 9.98 -14.77
N VAL A 234 12.36 9.31 -13.75
CA VAL A 234 12.56 9.68 -12.35
C VAL A 234 13.01 8.47 -11.52
N PRO A 235 13.96 8.63 -10.58
CA PRO A 235 14.31 7.56 -9.65
C PRO A 235 13.20 7.38 -8.61
N VAL A 236 12.81 6.13 -8.35
CA VAL A 236 11.86 5.73 -7.32
C VAL A 236 12.49 4.58 -6.54
N LEU A 237 12.86 4.84 -5.28
CA LEU A 237 13.51 3.85 -4.41
C LEU A 237 14.69 3.16 -5.13
N GLY A 238 15.57 3.93 -5.77
CA GLY A 238 16.75 3.39 -6.48
C GLY A 238 16.47 2.63 -7.78
N ILE A 239 15.22 2.49 -8.21
CA ILE A 239 14.81 1.99 -9.53
C ILE A 239 14.45 3.18 -10.42
N MET A 240 14.67 3.10 -11.73
CA MET A 240 14.25 4.15 -12.66
C MET A 240 12.81 3.93 -13.13
N TRP A 241 12.02 4.99 -13.14
CA TRP A 241 10.64 5.00 -13.64
C TRP A 241 10.51 5.90 -14.85
N ASP A 242 10.24 5.31 -16.02
CA ASP A 242 9.79 6.02 -17.21
C ASP A 242 8.28 6.29 -17.09
N ARG A 243 7.95 7.55 -16.84
CA ARG A 243 6.58 8.01 -16.60
C ARG A 243 5.71 7.96 -17.84
N LYS A 244 6.27 8.21 -19.03
CA LYS A 244 5.52 8.18 -20.30
C LYS A 244 5.14 6.75 -20.69
N GLY A 245 6.08 5.82 -20.55
CA GLY A 245 5.84 4.40 -20.79
C GLY A 245 5.13 3.68 -19.64
N ASP A 246 5.07 4.31 -18.45
CA ASP A 246 4.69 3.70 -17.18
C ASP A 246 5.47 2.40 -16.89
N THR A 247 6.79 2.45 -17.12
CA THR A 247 7.68 1.29 -16.96
C THR A 247 8.80 1.54 -15.97
N LEU A 248 9.12 0.52 -15.18
CA LEU A 248 10.25 0.47 -14.27
C LEU A 248 11.42 -0.25 -14.93
N TYR A 249 12.63 0.20 -14.66
CA TYR A 249 13.84 -0.49 -15.08
C TYR A 249 15.00 -0.22 -14.12
N LEU A 250 16.00 -1.08 -14.14
CA LEU A 250 17.21 -0.94 -13.34
C LEU A 250 18.38 -0.58 -14.24
N GLU A 251 19.21 0.36 -13.80
CA GLU A 251 20.47 0.67 -14.48
C GLU A 251 21.58 -0.22 -13.96
N CYS A 252 21.96 -1.21 -14.75
CA CYS A 252 23.11 -2.07 -14.48
C CYS A 252 24.36 -1.42 -15.06
N LYS A 253 25.14 -0.76 -14.18
CA LYS A 253 26.43 -0.17 -14.55
C LYS A 253 27.49 -1.27 -14.64
N THR A 254 28.03 -1.48 -15.84
CA THR A 254 29.23 -2.31 -16.04
C THR A 254 30.47 -1.53 -15.59
N VAL A 255 31.27 -2.13 -14.72
CA VAL A 255 32.51 -1.54 -14.19
C VAL A 255 33.69 -2.36 -14.69
N LEU A 256 34.75 -1.69 -15.15
CA LEU A 256 35.99 -2.37 -15.54
C LEU A 256 36.72 -2.86 -14.29
N PHE A 257 36.99 -4.17 -14.20
CA PHE A 257 37.74 -4.75 -13.09
C PHE A 257 39.23 -4.79 -13.40
N GLN A 258 40.04 -4.30 -12.46
CA GLN A 258 41.49 -4.46 -12.52
C GLN A 258 41.93 -5.87 -12.07
N LYS A 259 41.21 -6.50 -11.13
CA LYS A 259 41.49 -7.84 -10.61
C LYS A 259 40.19 -8.55 -10.27
N THR A 260 39.99 -9.77 -10.75
CA THR A 260 38.84 -10.57 -10.32
C THR A 260 39.16 -11.24 -8.99
N CYS A 261 38.56 -10.75 -7.89
CA CYS A 261 38.66 -11.30 -6.53
C CYS A 261 37.29 -11.30 -5.84
N LEU A 262 37.21 -11.94 -4.66
CA LEU A 262 35.98 -12.02 -3.87
C LEU A 262 35.37 -10.63 -3.57
N ARG A 263 36.22 -9.64 -3.26
CA ARG A 263 35.79 -8.27 -2.98
C ARG A 263 35.00 -7.65 -4.15
N GLU A 264 35.50 -7.79 -5.37
CA GLU A 264 34.85 -7.25 -6.56
C GLU A 264 33.52 -7.96 -6.84
N VAL A 265 33.48 -9.29 -6.76
CA VAL A 265 32.23 -10.06 -6.96
C VAL A 265 31.18 -9.63 -5.95
N LEU A 266 31.55 -9.50 -4.67
CA LEU A 266 30.63 -9.07 -3.63
C LEU A 266 30.14 -7.65 -3.88
N SER A 267 31.05 -6.72 -4.17
CA SER A 267 30.72 -5.31 -4.41
C SER A 267 29.70 -5.14 -5.53
N LEU A 268 29.87 -5.86 -6.65
CA LEU A 268 28.92 -5.82 -7.75
C LEU A 268 27.58 -6.45 -7.39
N THR A 269 27.62 -7.63 -6.77
CA THR A 269 26.40 -8.38 -6.44
C THR A 269 25.52 -7.59 -5.47
N GLN A 270 26.13 -6.91 -4.49
CA GLN A 270 25.43 -6.11 -3.50
C GLN A 270 25.15 -4.67 -3.97
N GLY A 271 25.88 -4.17 -4.97
CA GLY A 271 25.62 -2.86 -5.58
C GLY A 271 24.37 -2.83 -6.46
N MET A 272 23.85 -4.00 -6.86
CA MET A 272 22.60 -4.12 -7.60
C MET A 272 21.40 -4.00 -6.63
N PHE A 273 20.78 -2.82 -6.58
CA PHE A 273 19.64 -2.55 -5.70
C PHE A 273 18.32 -2.99 -6.35
N ASP A 274 17.71 -4.05 -5.82
CA ASP A 274 16.46 -4.63 -6.34
C ASP A 274 15.42 -4.82 -5.22
N PRO A 275 14.76 -3.74 -4.77
CA PRO A 275 13.80 -3.81 -3.66
C PRO A 275 12.52 -4.60 -4.00
N LEU A 276 12.23 -4.82 -5.28
CA LEU A 276 11.02 -5.50 -5.75
C LEU A 276 11.29 -6.97 -6.16
N GLY A 277 12.55 -7.40 -6.18
CA GLY A 277 12.94 -8.78 -6.49
C GLY A 277 12.94 -9.12 -7.97
N PHE A 278 12.86 -8.15 -8.88
CA PHE A 278 12.80 -8.42 -10.33
C PHE A 278 14.07 -9.07 -10.89
N LEU A 279 15.23 -8.75 -10.33
CA LEU A 279 16.52 -9.28 -10.71
C LEU A 279 16.89 -10.55 -9.93
N THR A 280 16.04 -11.03 -9.02
CA THR A 280 16.37 -12.17 -8.16
C THR A 280 16.85 -13.42 -8.92
N PRO A 281 16.28 -13.82 -10.08
CA PRO A 281 16.80 -14.95 -10.86
C PRO A 281 18.25 -14.75 -11.35
N VAL A 282 18.61 -13.50 -11.68
CA VAL A 282 19.95 -13.16 -12.14
C VAL A 282 20.92 -13.04 -10.97
N LEU A 283 20.49 -12.41 -9.87
CA LEU A 283 21.28 -12.26 -8.65
C LEU A 283 21.54 -13.60 -7.94
N LEU A 284 20.64 -14.58 -8.07
CA LEU A 284 20.83 -15.91 -7.49
C LEU A 284 22.13 -16.55 -7.96
N THR A 285 22.45 -16.42 -9.26
CA THR A 285 23.69 -17.00 -9.83
C THR A 285 24.93 -16.41 -9.15
N ALA A 286 24.97 -15.10 -8.93
CA ALA A 286 26.07 -14.46 -8.23
C ALA A 286 26.12 -14.79 -6.73
N LYS A 287 24.97 -14.90 -6.07
CA LYS A 287 24.89 -15.32 -4.66
C LYS A 287 25.39 -16.74 -4.44
N LEU A 288 25.08 -17.67 -5.35
CA LEU A 288 25.62 -19.03 -5.31
C LEU A 288 27.13 -19.06 -5.53
N LEU A 289 27.66 -18.21 -6.42
CA LEU A 289 29.11 -18.06 -6.59
C LEU A 289 29.79 -17.50 -5.33
N LEU A 290 29.19 -16.51 -4.66
CA LEU A 290 29.68 -15.98 -3.38
C LEU A 290 29.73 -17.08 -2.32
N GLN A 291 28.68 -17.90 -2.23
CA GLN A 291 28.63 -19.04 -1.32
C GLN A 291 29.72 -20.08 -1.61
N GLU A 292 29.94 -20.44 -2.89
CA GLU A 292 31.01 -21.36 -3.32
C GLU A 292 32.41 -20.83 -2.94
N MET A 293 32.66 -19.53 -3.12
CA MET A 293 33.93 -18.89 -2.77
C MET A 293 34.18 -18.86 -1.25
N TRP A 294 33.14 -18.58 -0.46
CA TRP A 294 33.24 -18.61 1.00
C TRP A 294 33.47 -20.01 1.54
N ALA A 295 32.78 -21.01 0.99
CA ALA A 295 32.97 -22.41 1.36
C ALA A 295 34.41 -22.89 1.08
N CYS A 296 35.03 -22.38 0.01
CA CYS A 296 36.43 -22.64 -0.33
C CYS A 296 37.45 -21.81 0.47
N GLY A 297 37.01 -20.87 1.32
CA GLY A 297 37.92 -20.01 2.09
C GLY A 297 38.73 -19.02 1.25
N VAL A 298 38.19 -18.54 0.13
CA VAL A 298 38.89 -17.58 -0.75
C VAL A 298 39.08 -16.24 -0.03
N GLY A 299 40.32 -15.74 0.03
CA GLY A 299 40.64 -14.44 0.61
C GLY A 299 40.07 -13.26 -0.20
N TRP A 300 39.77 -12.15 0.47
CA TRP A 300 39.13 -10.95 -0.10
C TRP A 300 39.76 -10.46 -1.41
N ASP A 301 41.09 -10.38 -1.43
CA ASP A 301 41.87 -9.82 -2.54
C ASP A 301 42.63 -10.90 -3.33
N THR A 302 42.35 -12.18 -3.07
CA THR A 302 42.98 -13.30 -3.78
C THR A 302 42.40 -13.44 -5.19
N PRO A 303 43.21 -13.61 -6.25
CA PRO A 303 42.70 -13.90 -7.58
C PRO A 303 41.80 -15.14 -7.59
N LEU A 304 40.66 -15.06 -8.26
CA LEU A 304 39.77 -16.21 -8.41
C LEU A 304 40.43 -17.33 -9.24
N THR A 305 40.10 -18.58 -8.92
CA THR A 305 40.47 -19.72 -9.76
C THR A 305 39.80 -19.61 -11.12
N GLU A 306 40.42 -20.20 -12.15
CA GLU A 306 39.94 -20.07 -13.52
C GLU A 306 38.50 -20.57 -13.72
N ASN A 307 38.08 -21.57 -12.93
CA ASN A 307 36.71 -22.07 -12.94
C ASN A 307 35.71 -21.04 -12.40
N VAL A 308 35.95 -20.48 -11.21
CA VAL A 308 35.06 -19.50 -10.58
C VAL A 308 35.05 -18.20 -11.40
N LYS A 309 36.21 -17.75 -11.85
CA LYS A 309 36.36 -16.58 -12.71
C LYS A 309 35.53 -16.71 -13.99
N ARG A 310 35.55 -17.87 -14.64
CA ARG A 310 34.74 -18.13 -15.84
C ARG A 310 33.24 -18.05 -15.57
N LYS A 311 32.77 -18.67 -14.48
CA LYS A 311 31.35 -18.61 -14.08
C LYS A 311 30.92 -17.16 -13.80
N PHE A 312 31.75 -16.41 -13.07
CA PHE A 312 31.51 -15.00 -12.76
C PHE A 312 31.46 -14.13 -14.02
N LEU A 313 32.45 -14.25 -14.92
CA LEU A 313 32.47 -13.47 -16.17
C LEU A 313 31.28 -13.79 -17.07
N LYS A 314 30.84 -15.05 -17.12
CA LYS A 314 29.62 -15.43 -17.85
C LYS A 314 28.39 -14.71 -17.29
N TRP A 315 28.24 -14.66 -15.96
CA TRP A 315 27.17 -13.92 -15.32
C TRP A 315 27.28 -12.42 -15.56
N TYR A 316 28.47 -11.85 -15.33
CA TYR A 316 28.75 -10.42 -15.47
C TYR A 316 28.48 -9.90 -16.89
N ASN A 317 28.97 -10.60 -17.91
CA ASN A 317 28.73 -10.22 -19.31
C ASN A 317 27.24 -10.33 -19.71
N GLY A 318 26.45 -11.10 -18.99
CA GLY A 318 25.00 -11.18 -19.19
C GLY A 318 24.22 -10.01 -18.58
N LEU A 319 24.85 -9.20 -17.72
CA LEU A 319 24.17 -8.09 -17.04
C LEU A 319 23.77 -6.94 -17.98
N GLU A 320 24.47 -6.75 -19.10
CA GLU A 320 24.13 -5.68 -20.04
C GLU A 320 22.72 -5.84 -20.61
N VAL A 321 22.26 -7.08 -20.80
CA VAL A 321 20.90 -7.38 -21.28
C VAL A 321 19.83 -6.83 -20.31
N LEU A 322 20.16 -6.69 -19.02
CA LEU A 322 19.22 -6.13 -18.04
C LEU A 322 18.92 -4.65 -18.28
N ASN A 323 19.81 -3.91 -18.95
CA ASN A 323 19.56 -2.51 -19.30
C ASN A 323 18.43 -2.36 -20.34
N GLU A 324 18.11 -3.43 -21.08
CA GLU A 324 16.99 -3.47 -22.02
C GLU A 324 15.67 -3.89 -21.36
N LEU A 325 15.72 -4.47 -20.16
CA LEU A 325 14.53 -4.93 -19.45
C LEU A 325 13.66 -3.73 -19.06
N ARG A 326 12.39 -3.78 -19.46
CA ARG A 326 11.36 -2.82 -19.06
C ARG A 326 10.21 -3.58 -18.40
N ILE A 327 9.85 -3.15 -17.20
CA ILE A 327 8.85 -3.81 -16.37
C ILE A 327 7.64 -2.90 -16.29
N LEU A 328 6.48 -3.40 -16.71
CA LEU A 328 5.25 -2.61 -16.59
C LEU A 328 4.95 -2.37 -15.11
N ARG A 329 4.86 -1.10 -14.69
CA ARG A 329 4.50 -0.76 -13.30
C ARG A 329 3.04 -1.17 -13.02
N ARG A 330 2.16 -1.00 -14.01
CA ARG A 330 0.76 -1.39 -13.93
C ARG A 330 0.58 -2.86 -14.30
N MET A 331 0.15 -3.66 -13.33
CA MET A 331 -0.24 -5.04 -13.53
C MET A 331 -1.74 -5.12 -13.84
N GLY A 332 -2.08 -5.69 -15.00
CA GLY A 332 -3.46 -6.00 -15.37
C GLY A 332 -4.30 -4.83 -15.91
N PHE A 333 -5.23 -5.18 -16.81
CA PHE A 333 -6.21 -4.28 -17.41
C PHE A 333 -7.61 -4.93 -17.38
N GLY A 334 -8.66 -4.12 -17.42
CA GLY A 334 -10.04 -4.60 -17.47
C GLY A 334 -10.63 -5.01 -16.11
N ASP A 335 -11.73 -5.75 -16.15
CA ASP A 335 -12.46 -6.19 -14.96
C ASP A 335 -11.70 -7.31 -14.22
N ARG A 336 -11.39 -7.04 -12.94
CA ARG A 336 -10.67 -7.95 -12.04
C ARG A 336 -11.39 -9.27 -11.82
N ASN A 337 -12.70 -9.35 -12.07
CA ASN A 337 -13.46 -10.60 -11.97
C ASN A 337 -13.01 -11.67 -12.98
N PHE A 338 -12.31 -11.27 -14.06
CA PHE A 338 -11.78 -12.18 -15.07
C PHE A 338 -10.28 -12.46 -14.91
N TRP A 339 -9.65 -11.91 -13.87
CA TRP A 339 -8.22 -12.14 -13.63
C TRP A 339 -8.01 -13.51 -12.99
N SER A 340 -6.95 -14.20 -13.40
CA SER A 340 -6.56 -15.49 -12.84
C SER A 340 -5.09 -15.45 -12.47
N LEU A 341 -4.81 -15.64 -11.18
CA LEU A 341 -3.43 -15.70 -10.70
C LEU A 341 -2.86 -17.09 -10.96
N HIS A 342 -1.78 -17.16 -11.74
CA HIS A 342 -1.04 -18.40 -11.99
C HIS A 342 0.29 -18.36 -11.24
N VAL A 343 0.43 -19.26 -10.27
CA VAL A 343 1.63 -19.39 -9.46
C VAL A 343 2.37 -20.66 -9.88
N PHE A 344 3.63 -20.50 -10.26
CA PHE A 344 4.53 -21.60 -10.58
C PHE A 344 5.65 -21.61 -9.56
N CYS A 345 5.82 -22.74 -8.87
CA CYS A 345 6.89 -22.94 -7.91
C CYS A 345 7.76 -24.11 -8.37
N ASP A 346 9.07 -23.93 -8.29
CA ASP A 346 10.04 -24.99 -8.53
C ASP A 346 11.14 -24.94 -7.45
N ALA A 347 11.73 -26.10 -7.19
CA ALA A 347 12.73 -26.30 -6.16
C ALA A 347 13.94 -27.02 -6.73
N SER A 348 15.12 -26.54 -6.38
CA SER A 348 16.38 -27.22 -6.65
C SER A 348 17.13 -27.47 -5.34
N GLN A 349 18.24 -28.21 -5.41
CA GLN A 349 19.15 -28.38 -4.27
C GLN A 349 19.72 -27.05 -3.74
N HIS A 350 19.67 -25.97 -4.54
CA HIS A 350 20.34 -24.71 -4.24
C HIS A 350 19.37 -23.56 -3.93
N ALA A 351 18.13 -23.63 -4.42
CA ALA A 351 17.15 -22.55 -4.27
C ALA A 351 15.73 -23.02 -4.57
N TYR A 352 14.75 -22.32 -4.00
CA TYR A 352 13.33 -22.38 -4.34
C TYR A 352 12.96 -21.11 -5.10
N ALA A 353 12.24 -21.25 -6.20
CA ALA A 353 11.80 -20.12 -7.01
C ALA A 353 10.29 -20.14 -7.18
N THR A 354 9.70 -18.95 -7.12
CA THR A 354 8.28 -18.74 -7.40
C THR A 354 8.11 -17.63 -8.41
N VAL A 355 7.29 -17.89 -9.41
CA VAL A 355 6.90 -16.90 -10.42
C VAL A 355 5.39 -16.78 -10.43
N ILE A 356 4.93 -15.54 -10.41
CA ILE A 356 3.50 -15.22 -10.39
C ILE A 356 3.16 -14.49 -11.69
N PHE A 357 2.17 -15.01 -12.39
CA PHE A 357 1.54 -14.36 -13.54
C PHE A 357 0.11 -13.97 -13.16
N LEU A 358 -0.32 -12.80 -13.65
CA LEU A 358 -1.65 -12.24 -13.42
C LEU A 358 -2.48 -12.24 -14.71
#